data_AF-A0A6A3NKV2-F1
#
_entry.id   AF-A0A6A3NKV2-F1
#
_cell.length_a   1.000
_cell.length_b   1.000
_cell.length_c   1.000
_cell.angle_alpha   90.00
_cell.angle_beta   90.00
_cell.angle_gamma   90.00
#
_symmetry.space_group_name_H-M   'P 1'
#
loop_
_entity.id
_entity.type
_entity.pdbx_description
1 polymer ?
#
loop_
_entity_poly.entity_id
_entity_poly.type
_entity_poly.pdbx_seq_one_letter_code
_entity_poly.pdbx_strand_id
1 'polypeptide(L)'
;MLLGNLWLSSFQTGIFITMPAKTQNIVLARGINAISANSLSKKNGRGKVVKKGGDKKVVAKKASTKKWYPADYIPKPLPSAKTKRNSVKTAKLRKSITPGSVLILLSGRFRGKRVVFLKQLASGLLLVTGPYKVNGVPLRRVNQAYVIATSTKVNIEGLALPAIDDAYFAKEKAAKKSKEEQFFAQSSAAPVISEQRKKDQKAVDSALIKKLDAEPFLKAYLNAKFTLTKSDRAHALKF
;
A
#
# COMPACT_ATOMS: atom_id res chain seq x y z
N MET A 1 -29.46 50.58 -49.07
CA MET A 1 -28.20 49.84 -49.27
C MET A 1 -27.59 49.58 -47.90
N LEU A 2 -27.24 48.31 -47.64
CA LEU A 2 -26.32 47.82 -46.59
C LEU A 2 -26.85 47.93 -45.14
N LEU A 3 -26.80 46.91 -44.28
CA LEU A 3 -26.49 45.47 -44.35
C LEU A 3 -26.92 44.95 -42.96
N GLY A 4 -27.90 44.04 -42.91
CA GLY A 4 -28.35 43.41 -41.66
C GLY A 4 -27.32 42.38 -41.19
N ASN A 5 -26.69 42.62 -40.05
CA ASN A 5 -25.83 41.64 -39.38
C ASN A 5 -26.69 40.70 -38.52
N LEU A 6 -27.12 39.59 -39.13
CA LEU A 6 -27.72 38.47 -38.43
C LEU A 6 -26.61 37.53 -37.94
N TRP A 7 -26.40 37.47 -36.64
CA TRP A 7 -25.42 36.61 -35.98
C TRP A 7 -25.96 35.17 -35.97
N LEU A 8 -25.59 34.35 -36.96
CA LEU A 8 -25.82 32.90 -36.92
C LEU A 8 -24.77 32.25 -36.00
N SER A 9 -25.17 31.94 -34.76
CA SER A 9 -24.41 31.05 -33.90
C SER A 9 -24.48 29.63 -34.46
N SER A 10 -23.39 29.19 -35.09
CA SER A 10 -23.21 27.82 -35.56
C SER A 10 -23.08 26.88 -34.36
N PHE A 11 -24.21 26.30 -33.91
CA PHE A 11 -24.23 25.21 -32.94
C PHE A 11 -23.71 23.95 -33.63
N GLN A 12 -22.41 23.73 -33.54
CA GLN A 12 -21.78 22.48 -33.95
C GLN A 12 -22.16 21.40 -32.93
N THR A 13 -23.23 20.67 -33.19
CA THR A 13 -23.61 19.46 -32.44
C THR A 13 -22.54 18.39 -32.71
N GLY A 14 -21.44 18.47 -31.98
CA GLY A 14 -20.46 17.40 -31.88
C GLY A 14 -21.10 16.23 -31.16
N ILE A 15 -21.71 15.31 -31.90
CA ILE A 15 -22.02 13.97 -31.40
C ILE A 15 -20.68 13.31 -31.05
N PHE A 16 -20.30 13.41 -29.77
CA PHE A 16 -19.24 12.60 -29.19
C PHE A 16 -19.72 11.14 -29.25
N ILE A 17 -19.40 10.44 -30.34
CA ILE A 17 -19.50 8.99 -30.38
C ILE A 17 -18.45 8.48 -29.39
N THR A 18 -18.87 8.23 -28.15
CA THR A 18 -18.08 7.43 -27.21
C THR A 18 -17.85 6.07 -27.87
N MET A 19 -16.65 5.85 -28.40
CA MET A 19 -16.28 4.53 -28.91
C MET A 19 -16.53 3.52 -27.78
N PRO A 20 -17.31 2.45 -28.00
CA PRO A 20 -17.52 1.45 -26.96
C PRO A 20 -16.15 0.89 -26.56
N ALA A 21 -15.85 0.96 -25.27
CA ALA A 21 -14.60 0.45 -24.74
C ALA A 21 -14.44 -1.03 -25.14
N LYS A 22 -13.27 -1.39 -25.69
CA LYS A 22 -12.97 -2.77 -26.08
C LYS A 22 -13.26 -3.71 -24.92
N THR A 23 -14.03 -4.77 -25.18
CA THR A 23 -14.33 -5.78 -24.18
C THR A 23 -13.04 -6.49 -23.77
N GLN A 24 -12.73 -6.47 -22.48
CA GLN A 24 -11.60 -7.22 -21.93
C GLN A 24 -12.00 -8.68 -21.69
N ASN A 25 -11.03 -9.58 -21.82
CA ASN A 25 -11.26 -11.00 -21.59
C ASN A 25 -11.29 -11.29 -20.09
N ILE A 26 -12.23 -12.13 -19.66
CA ILE A 26 -12.35 -12.57 -18.27
C ILE A 26 -11.37 -13.74 -18.06
N VAL A 27 -10.67 -13.77 -16.94
CA VAL A 27 -9.70 -14.82 -16.61
C VAL A 27 -10.42 -15.93 -15.83
N LEU A 28 -10.43 -17.16 -16.34
CA LEU A 28 -10.99 -18.33 -15.62
C LEU A 28 -10.04 -18.83 -14.55
N ALA A 29 -8.76 -18.95 -14.94
CA ALA A 29 -7.68 -19.38 -14.06
C ALA A 29 -6.39 -18.66 -14.49
N ARG A 30 -5.37 -18.66 -13.65
CA ARG A 30 -4.12 -17.92 -13.93
C ARG A 30 -3.49 -18.40 -15.25
N GLY A 31 -3.55 -17.56 -16.28
CA GLY A 31 -3.03 -17.87 -17.62
C GLY A 31 -4.05 -18.48 -18.59
N ILE A 32 -5.28 -18.71 -18.15
CA ILE A 32 -6.37 -19.27 -18.96
C ILE A 32 -7.52 -18.26 -19.01
N ASN A 33 -7.84 -17.80 -20.22
CA ASN A 33 -8.91 -16.84 -20.45
C ASN A 33 -10.22 -17.56 -20.80
N ALA A 34 -11.35 -16.94 -20.44
CA ALA A 34 -12.69 -17.46 -20.69
C ALA A 34 -13.07 -17.44 -22.17
N ILE A 35 -12.64 -16.42 -22.90
CA ILE A 35 -12.99 -16.22 -24.31
C ILE A 35 -11.78 -16.56 -25.18
N SER A 36 -12.00 -17.31 -26.27
CA SER A 36 -10.95 -17.61 -27.25
C SER A 36 -10.48 -16.34 -27.98
N ALA A 37 -9.22 -16.31 -28.41
CA ALA A 37 -8.63 -15.15 -29.08
C ALA A 37 -9.42 -14.71 -30.33
N ASN A 38 -9.93 -15.66 -31.11
CA ASN A 38 -10.72 -15.39 -32.30
C ASN A 38 -12.08 -14.74 -31.96
N SER A 39 -12.79 -15.27 -30.97
CA SER A 39 -14.07 -14.71 -30.52
C SER A 39 -13.91 -13.29 -29.97
N LEU A 40 -12.85 -13.05 -29.18
CA LEU A 40 -12.53 -11.71 -28.68
C LEU A 40 -12.15 -10.73 -29.81
N SER A 41 -11.42 -11.21 -30.83
CA SER A 41 -11.05 -10.40 -32.01
C SER A 41 -12.28 -9.94 -32.80
N LYS A 42 -13.24 -10.85 -33.01
CA LYS A 42 -14.52 -10.55 -33.66
C LYS A 42 -15.35 -9.55 -32.86
N LYS A 43 -15.50 -9.77 -31.55
CA LYS A 43 -16.22 -8.83 -30.65
C LYS A 43 -15.59 -7.43 -30.64
N ASN A 44 -14.26 -7.34 -30.65
CA ASN A 44 -13.52 -6.08 -30.62
C ASN A 44 -13.26 -5.47 -32.01
N GLY A 45 -13.84 -6.01 -33.09
CA GLY A 45 -13.76 -5.44 -34.43
C GLY A 45 -12.34 -5.33 -35.01
N ARG A 46 -11.39 -6.14 -34.52
CA ARG A 46 -9.96 -6.02 -34.88
C ARG A 46 -9.66 -6.26 -36.37
N GLY A 47 -10.55 -6.96 -37.08
CA GLY A 47 -10.43 -7.18 -38.53
C GLY A 47 -10.70 -5.95 -39.39
N LYS A 48 -11.20 -4.83 -38.84
CA LYS A 48 -11.57 -3.62 -39.61
C LYS A 48 -10.55 -2.46 -39.51
N VAL A 49 -9.45 -2.60 -38.75
CA VAL A 49 -8.49 -1.51 -38.52
C VAL A 49 -7.12 -1.88 -39.07
N VAL A 50 -6.87 -1.50 -40.33
CA VAL A 50 -5.53 -1.49 -40.92
C VAL A 50 -4.88 -0.16 -40.53
N LYS A 51 -3.97 -0.18 -39.55
CA LYS A 51 -3.12 0.98 -39.28
C LYS A 51 -2.04 1.06 -40.36
N LYS A 52 -2.18 1.98 -41.32
CA LYS A 52 -1.07 2.43 -42.17
C LYS A 52 0.01 3.00 -41.24
N GLY A 53 1.17 2.34 -41.21
CA GLY A 53 2.29 2.75 -40.36
C GLY A 53 2.85 4.07 -40.83
N GLY A 54 2.77 5.11 -39.99
CA GLY A 54 3.45 6.37 -40.23
C GLY A 54 4.96 6.24 -40.05
N ASP A 55 5.70 7.00 -40.85
CA ASP A 55 7.16 7.01 -40.88
C ASP A 55 7.75 7.27 -39.49
N LYS A 56 8.53 6.30 -39.02
CA LYS A 56 9.27 6.42 -37.77
C LYS A 56 10.41 7.40 -37.98
N LYS A 57 10.24 8.65 -37.54
CA LYS A 57 11.34 9.62 -37.38
C LYS A 57 12.41 9.02 -36.46
N VAL A 58 13.52 8.59 -37.05
CA VAL A 58 14.70 8.09 -36.33
C VAL A 58 15.44 9.31 -35.78
N VAL A 59 15.28 9.59 -34.48
CA VAL A 59 16.05 10.64 -33.80
C VAL A 59 17.46 10.11 -33.55
N ALA A 60 18.48 10.79 -34.08
CA ALA A 60 19.88 10.44 -33.87
C ALA A 60 20.26 10.52 -32.38
N LYS A 61 20.99 9.51 -31.88
CA LYS A 61 21.41 9.45 -30.47
C LYS A 61 22.54 10.45 -30.20
N LYS A 62 22.35 11.37 -29.25
CA LYS A 62 23.40 12.28 -28.77
C LYS A 62 24.57 11.50 -28.14
N ALA A 63 25.81 11.82 -28.53
CA ALA A 63 27.02 11.22 -27.99
C ALA A 63 27.22 11.61 -26.50
N SER A 64 27.69 10.67 -25.68
CA SER A 64 27.89 10.84 -24.24
C SER A 64 29.26 11.49 -23.93
N THR A 65 29.25 12.68 -23.32
CA THR A 65 30.44 13.48 -22.96
C THR A 65 31.12 13.06 -21.65
N LYS A 66 31.26 11.76 -21.36
CA LYS A 66 31.95 11.33 -20.12
C LYS A 66 33.47 11.27 -20.33
N LYS A 67 34.21 12.03 -19.50
CA LYS A 67 35.69 12.12 -19.54
C LYS A 67 36.42 10.92 -18.91
N TRP A 68 35.71 10.11 -18.11
CA TRP A 68 36.28 8.97 -17.38
C TRP A 68 35.60 7.65 -17.79
N TYR A 69 36.40 6.62 -18.06
CA TYR A 69 35.96 5.27 -18.42
C TYR A 69 36.52 4.25 -17.40
N PRO A 70 35.72 3.26 -16.96
CA PRO A 70 36.25 2.15 -16.18
C PRO A 70 37.16 1.28 -17.07
N ALA A 71 38.22 0.72 -16.49
CA ALA A 71 39.13 -0.20 -17.19
C ALA A 71 38.43 -1.51 -17.56
N ASP A 72 37.55 -2.02 -16.69
CA ASP A 72 36.81 -3.25 -16.90
C ASP A 72 35.37 -3.02 -17.37
N TYR A 73 34.88 -3.94 -18.20
CA TYR A 73 33.48 -3.98 -18.60
C TYR A 73 32.59 -4.44 -17.43
N ILE A 74 31.68 -3.58 -16.98
CA ILE A 74 30.65 -3.94 -16.01
C ILE A 74 29.41 -4.44 -16.78
N PRO A 75 29.11 -5.75 -16.79
CA PRO A 75 27.95 -6.29 -17.51
C PRO A 75 26.65 -5.75 -16.93
N LYS A 76 25.75 -5.30 -17.81
CA LYS A 76 24.42 -4.86 -17.41
C LYS A 76 23.53 -6.07 -17.10
N PRO A 77 22.72 -6.04 -16.03
CA PRO A 77 21.78 -7.12 -15.75
C PRO A 77 20.77 -7.26 -16.89
N LEU A 78 20.55 -8.49 -17.34
CA LEU A 78 19.60 -8.78 -18.41
C LEU A 78 18.15 -8.45 -17.96
N PRO A 79 17.30 -7.89 -18.85
CA PRO A 79 15.92 -7.59 -18.52
C PRO A 79 15.12 -8.89 -18.38
N SER A 80 14.98 -9.39 -17.15
CA SER A 80 14.17 -10.57 -16.86
C SER A 80 12.73 -10.19 -16.53
N ALA A 81 11.77 -10.82 -17.21
CA ALA A 81 10.34 -10.74 -16.86
C ALA A 81 10.06 -11.25 -15.43
N LYS A 82 10.96 -12.04 -14.82
CA LYS A 82 10.85 -12.44 -13.41
C LYS A 82 11.15 -11.26 -12.46
N THR A 83 12.17 -10.46 -12.76
CA THR A 83 12.56 -9.30 -11.94
C THR A 83 11.44 -8.25 -11.88
N LYS A 84 10.85 -7.91 -13.03
CA LYS A 84 9.73 -6.96 -13.11
C LYS A 84 8.45 -7.46 -12.40
N ARG A 85 8.21 -8.77 -12.38
CA ARG A 85 7.07 -9.38 -11.67
C ARG A 85 7.26 -9.42 -10.15
N ASN A 86 8.49 -9.43 -9.66
CA ASN A 86 8.78 -9.50 -8.23
C ASN A 86 8.87 -8.12 -7.57
N SER A 87 9.08 -7.05 -8.33
CA SER A 87 9.26 -5.70 -7.79
C SER A 87 7.97 -4.95 -7.42
N VAL A 88 6.78 -5.43 -7.82
CA VAL A 88 5.52 -4.63 -7.75
C VAL A 88 4.40 -5.29 -6.93
N LYS A 89 4.66 -6.41 -6.23
CA LYS A 89 3.57 -7.13 -5.55
C LYS A 89 3.33 -6.60 -4.14
N THR A 90 2.15 -6.04 -3.92
CA THR A 90 1.55 -5.94 -2.59
C THR A 90 1.45 -7.34 -1.99
N ALA A 91 1.87 -7.49 -0.72
CA ALA A 91 1.85 -8.78 -0.04
C ALA A 91 0.42 -9.34 0.04
N LYS A 92 0.25 -10.64 -0.19
CA LYS A 92 -1.06 -11.29 -0.03
C LYS A 92 -1.39 -11.45 1.45
N LEU A 93 -2.52 -10.89 1.87
CA LEU A 93 -3.00 -10.98 3.23
C LEU A 93 -3.49 -12.41 3.56
N ARG A 94 -3.20 -12.90 4.78
CA ARG A 94 -3.59 -14.22 5.29
C ARG A 94 -5.07 -14.17 5.61
N LYS A 95 -5.82 -15.24 5.28
CA LYS A 95 -7.27 -15.32 5.51
C LYS A 95 -7.69 -15.07 6.97
N SER A 96 -6.83 -15.40 7.94
CA SER A 96 -7.08 -15.21 9.37
C SER A 96 -7.07 -13.73 9.80
N ILE A 97 -6.45 -12.86 9.00
CA ILE A 97 -6.36 -11.43 9.30
C ILE A 97 -7.53 -10.77 8.57
N THR A 98 -8.45 -10.20 9.34
CA THR A 98 -9.58 -9.42 8.82
C THR A 98 -9.56 -8.06 9.52
N PRO A 99 -10.03 -6.98 8.89
CA PRO A 99 -10.19 -5.68 9.57
C PRO A 99 -10.88 -5.88 10.92
N GLY A 100 -10.29 -5.36 12.00
CA GLY A 100 -10.79 -5.56 13.36
C GLY A 100 -10.28 -6.79 14.11
N SER A 101 -9.58 -7.72 13.45
CA SER A 101 -8.94 -8.85 14.12
C SER A 101 -7.91 -8.36 15.14
N VAL A 102 -7.90 -8.99 16.31
CA VAL A 102 -6.87 -8.76 17.32
C VAL A 102 -5.61 -9.56 16.94
N LEU A 103 -4.48 -8.89 17.05
CA LEU A 103 -3.17 -9.34 16.62
C LEU A 103 -2.21 -9.33 17.81
N ILE A 104 -1.44 -10.41 17.98
CA ILE A 104 -0.35 -10.46 18.96
C ILE A 104 0.95 -10.13 18.24
N LEU A 105 1.63 -9.07 18.67
CA LEU A 105 2.94 -8.70 18.12
C LEU A 105 4.03 -9.61 18.69
N LEU A 106 4.85 -10.20 17.82
CA LEU A 106 5.93 -11.09 18.25
C LEU A 106 7.28 -10.37 18.39
N SER A 107 7.52 -9.34 17.58
CA SER A 107 8.82 -8.68 17.49
C SER A 107 8.78 -7.18 17.81
N GLY A 108 9.96 -6.61 18.07
CA GLY A 108 10.14 -5.20 18.37
C GLY A 108 9.83 -4.81 19.81
N ARG A 109 9.69 -3.49 20.04
CA ARG A 109 9.46 -2.92 21.38
C ARG A 109 8.13 -3.35 22.01
N PHE A 110 7.12 -3.62 21.18
CA PHE A 110 5.77 -3.96 21.61
C PHE A 110 5.48 -5.47 21.58
N ARG A 111 6.51 -6.31 21.71
CA ARG A 111 6.36 -7.77 21.75
C ARG A 111 5.40 -8.23 22.86
N GLY A 112 4.56 -9.21 22.55
CA GLY A 112 3.50 -9.75 23.40
C GLY A 112 2.29 -8.84 23.55
N LYS A 113 2.29 -7.60 23.05
CA LYS A 113 1.09 -6.74 23.12
C LYS A 113 0.04 -7.22 22.14
N ARG A 114 -1.22 -7.13 22.57
CA ARG A 114 -2.41 -7.38 21.76
C ARG A 114 -2.88 -6.09 21.12
N VAL A 115 -3.16 -6.11 19.83
CA VAL A 115 -3.30 -4.90 19.03
C VAL A 115 -4.35 -5.10 17.96
N VAL A 116 -5.08 -4.06 17.57
CA VAL A 116 -6.18 -4.18 16.61
C VAL A 116 -5.68 -3.88 15.20
N PHE A 117 -6.02 -4.76 14.25
CA PHE A 117 -5.74 -4.56 12.83
C PHE A 117 -6.74 -3.59 12.19
N LEU A 118 -6.25 -2.59 11.45
CA LEU A 118 -7.09 -1.60 10.78
C LEU A 118 -7.21 -1.89 9.28
N LYS A 119 -6.10 -1.72 8.55
CA LYS A 119 -6.03 -1.89 7.09
C LYS A 119 -4.66 -2.39 6.65
N GLN A 120 -4.58 -2.95 5.45
CA GLN A 120 -3.31 -3.22 4.78
C GLN A 120 -2.86 -1.97 4.02
N LEU A 121 -1.59 -1.61 4.11
CA LEU A 121 -0.98 -0.52 3.34
C LEU A 121 -0.55 -0.99 1.94
N ALA A 122 -0.27 -0.04 1.04
CA ALA A 122 0.15 -0.33 -0.33
C ALA A 122 1.44 -1.17 -0.40
N SER A 123 2.36 -0.97 0.56
CA SER A 123 3.57 -1.79 0.75
C SER A 123 3.29 -3.25 1.12
N GLY A 124 2.06 -3.59 1.52
CA GLY A 124 1.68 -4.89 2.05
C GLY A 124 1.85 -5.03 3.56
N LEU A 125 2.37 -4.01 4.25
CA LEU A 125 2.45 -3.97 5.72
C LEU A 125 1.07 -3.73 6.34
N LEU A 126 0.90 -4.19 7.57
CA LEU A 126 -0.33 -4.03 8.34
C LEU A 126 -0.28 -2.69 9.09
N LEU A 127 -1.33 -1.88 8.95
CA LEU A 127 -1.59 -0.75 9.83
C LEU A 127 -2.35 -1.26 11.05
N VAL A 128 -1.76 -1.03 12.22
CA VAL A 128 -2.18 -1.62 13.48
C VAL A 128 -2.22 -0.52 14.54
N THR A 129 -3.20 -0.57 15.45
CA THR A 129 -3.30 0.34 16.61
C THR A 129 -3.70 -0.43 17.86
N GLY A 130 -3.05 -0.15 18.99
CA GLY A 130 -3.43 -0.72 20.28
C GLY A 130 -3.80 0.45 21.15
N PRO A 131 -5.11 0.81 21.23
CA PRO A 131 -5.56 2.13 21.65
C PRO A 131 -4.64 2.70 22.72
N TYR A 132 -3.99 3.82 22.43
CA TYR A 132 -2.73 4.20 23.09
C TYR A 132 -2.91 4.33 24.62
N LYS A 133 -4.10 4.75 25.06
CA LYS A 133 -4.51 4.81 26.47
C LYS A 133 -4.54 3.46 27.18
N VAL A 134 -4.79 2.36 26.47
CA VAL A 134 -4.92 1.02 27.03
C VAL A 134 -3.56 0.30 27.03
N ASN A 135 -2.87 0.30 25.87
CA ASN A 135 -1.70 -0.59 25.66
C ASN A 135 -0.38 0.15 25.45
N GLY A 136 -0.42 1.47 25.23
CA GLY A 136 0.75 2.28 24.86
C GLY A 136 1.29 2.01 23.45
N VAL A 137 0.54 1.32 22.58
CA VAL A 137 0.95 1.00 21.21
C VAL A 137 0.32 2.00 20.23
N PRO A 138 1.09 2.96 19.68
CA PRO A 138 0.54 3.92 18.72
C PRO A 138 0.23 3.24 17.38
N LEU A 139 -0.40 3.99 16.48
CA LEU A 139 -0.53 3.66 15.07
C LEU A 139 0.85 3.30 14.51
N ARG A 140 0.97 2.07 14.05
CA ARG A 140 2.26 1.52 13.63
C ARG A 140 2.10 0.53 12.49
N ARG A 141 3.12 0.52 11.63
CA ARG A 141 3.27 -0.49 10.58
C ARG A 141 3.92 -1.75 11.13
N VAL A 142 3.35 -2.90 10.79
CA VAL A 142 3.86 -4.20 11.22
C VAL A 142 3.88 -5.16 10.04
N ASN A 143 4.94 -5.95 9.92
CA ASN A 143 4.98 -7.04 8.96
C ASN A 143 4.16 -8.22 9.48
N GLN A 144 3.25 -8.69 8.62
CA GLN A 144 2.36 -9.82 8.85
C GLN A 144 3.04 -11.11 9.33
N ALA A 145 4.31 -11.34 8.97
CA ALA A 145 5.06 -12.51 9.43
C ALA A 145 5.32 -12.52 10.95
N TYR A 146 5.40 -11.34 11.58
CA TYR A 146 5.70 -11.20 13.00
C TYR A 146 4.46 -11.02 13.87
N VAL A 147 3.35 -11.59 13.43
CA VAL A 147 2.05 -11.44 14.07
C VAL A 147 1.32 -12.77 14.13
N ILE A 148 0.74 -13.05 15.30
CA ILE A 148 -0.29 -14.08 15.45
C ILE A 148 -1.66 -13.39 15.34
N ALA A 149 -2.48 -13.86 14.41
CA ALA A 149 -3.88 -13.44 14.33
C ALA A 149 -4.70 -14.27 15.30
N THR A 150 -5.48 -13.62 16.16
CA THR A 150 -6.41 -14.31 17.05
C THR A 150 -7.80 -14.38 16.42
N SER A 151 -8.61 -15.30 16.93
CA SER A 151 -10.01 -15.50 16.58
C SER A 151 -10.90 -14.30 16.95
N THR A 152 -10.54 -13.57 18.02
CA THR A 152 -11.22 -12.37 18.51
C THR A 152 -11.22 -11.25 17.48
N LYS A 153 -12.39 -10.65 17.25
CA LYS A 153 -12.58 -9.53 16.32
C LYS A 153 -13.33 -8.40 17.01
N VAL A 154 -12.91 -7.18 16.75
CA VAL A 154 -13.60 -5.95 17.13
C VAL A 154 -14.34 -5.44 15.91
N ASN A 155 -15.61 -5.06 16.04
CA ASN A 155 -16.33 -4.49 14.89
C ASN A 155 -15.75 -3.10 14.53
N ILE A 156 -15.13 -2.97 13.36
CA ILE A 156 -14.53 -1.70 12.89
C ILE A 156 -15.42 -0.94 11.89
N GLU A 157 -16.61 -1.44 11.58
CA GLU A 157 -17.55 -0.80 10.66
C GLU A 157 -17.83 0.67 11.06
N GLY A 158 -17.76 1.58 10.09
CA GLY A 158 -17.95 3.02 10.32
C GLY A 158 -16.73 3.78 10.89
N LEU A 159 -15.57 3.15 11.07
CA LEU A 159 -14.36 3.86 11.49
C LEU A 159 -13.76 4.63 10.30
N ALA A 160 -13.86 5.96 10.31
CA ALA A 160 -13.17 6.82 9.35
C ALA A 160 -11.65 6.78 9.61
N LEU A 161 -10.93 5.99 8.82
CA LEU A 161 -9.48 5.95 8.87
C LEU A 161 -8.92 7.13 8.07
N PRO A 162 -8.05 7.98 8.66
CA PRO A 162 -7.35 8.99 7.88
C PRO A 162 -6.52 8.34 6.76
N ALA A 163 -6.26 9.09 5.69
CA ALA A 163 -5.46 8.67 4.54
C ALA A 163 -3.97 8.53 4.93
N ILE A 164 -3.67 7.58 5.82
CA ILE A 164 -2.34 7.26 6.28
C ILE A 164 -1.73 6.28 5.28
N ASP A 165 -0.64 6.71 4.66
CA ASP A 165 0.15 5.94 3.71
C ASP A 165 1.51 5.52 4.27
N ASP A 166 2.26 4.73 3.50
CA ASP A 166 3.60 4.28 3.91
C ASP A 166 4.61 5.41 4.10
N ALA A 167 4.45 6.51 3.37
CA ALA A 167 5.30 7.70 3.47
C ALA A 167 5.15 8.40 4.83
N TYR A 168 3.95 8.37 5.42
CA TYR A 168 3.67 8.95 6.74
C TYR A 168 4.55 8.38 7.85
N PHE A 169 4.95 7.11 7.72
CA PHE A 169 5.78 6.40 8.69
C PHE A 169 7.24 6.26 8.25
N ALA A 170 7.66 6.94 7.20
CA ALA A 170 9.05 6.96 6.79
C ALA A 170 9.87 7.66 7.88
N LYS A 171 11.02 7.07 8.24
CA LYS A 171 11.97 7.75 9.11
C LYS A 171 12.65 8.85 8.31
N GLU A 172 12.74 10.05 8.88
CA GLU A 172 13.56 11.12 8.34
C GLU A 172 15.01 10.64 8.28
N LYS A 173 15.63 10.76 7.10
CA LYS A 173 17.04 10.43 6.91
C LYS A 173 17.83 11.65 7.35
N ALA A 174 18.71 11.49 8.34
CA ALA A 174 19.67 12.53 8.67
C ALA A 174 20.53 12.82 7.44
N ALA A 175 20.79 14.11 7.17
CA ALA A 175 21.72 14.52 6.13
C ALA A 175 23.10 13.90 6.41
N LYS A 176 23.80 13.48 5.35
CA LYS A 176 25.17 12.97 5.48
C LYS A 176 26.07 14.14 5.86
N LYS A 177 26.43 14.26 7.13
CA LYS A 177 27.48 15.16 7.60
C LYS A 177 28.86 14.53 7.37
N SER A 178 29.91 15.35 7.40
CA SER A 178 31.31 14.92 7.34
C SER A 178 31.61 13.88 8.44
N LYS A 179 32.63 13.02 8.21
CA LYS A 179 32.98 11.91 9.12
C LYS A 179 33.28 12.42 10.54
N GLU A 180 33.92 13.58 10.66
CA GLU A 180 34.29 14.18 11.95
C GLU A 180 33.05 14.64 12.75
N GLU A 181 32.06 15.26 12.10
CA GLU A 181 30.85 15.77 12.76
C GLU A 181 29.88 14.67 13.19
N GLN A 182 29.89 13.52 12.51
CA GLN A 182 29.04 12.37 12.86
C GLN A 182 29.44 11.69 14.17
N PHE A 183 30.72 11.77 14.55
CA PHE A 183 31.23 11.15 15.78
C PHE A 183 30.70 11.84 17.05
N PHE A 184 30.52 13.16 17.02
CA PHE A 184 30.02 13.94 18.16
C PHE A 184 28.48 14.09 18.20
N ALA A 185 27.79 13.84 17.08
CA ALA A 185 26.34 13.98 16.98
C ALA A 185 25.53 12.77 17.51
N GLN A 186 26.19 11.75 18.06
CA GLN A 186 25.57 10.48 18.40
C GLN A 186 24.80 10.50 19.74
N SER A 187 24.89 11.58 20.51
CA SER A 187 24.10 11.78 21.72
C SER A 187 23.06 12.90 21.53
N SER A 188 21.83 12.62 21.96
CA SER A 188 20.75 13.60 22.19
C SER A 188 19.96 14.15 20.99
N ALA A 189 19.10 13.31 20.42
CA ALA A 189 17.73 13.76 20.14
C ALA A 189 16.78 12.56 20.17
N ALA A 190 16.02 12.43 21.26
CA ALA A 190 14.86 11.53 21.24
C ALA A 190 13.92 12.03 20.13
N PRO A 191 13.43 11.15 19.25
CA PRO A 191 12.60 11.57 18.12
C PRO A 191 11.33 12.25 18.64
N VAL A 192 11.24 13.56 18.46
CA VAL A 192 10.07 14.35 18.85
C VAL A 192 8.89 13.90 17.99
N ILE A 193 7.80 13.52 18.65
CA ILE A 193 6.59 13.08 17.98
C ILE A 193 5.86 14.31 17.43
N SER A 194 5.65 14.36 16.12
CA SER A 194 4.89 15.44 15.48
C SER A 194 3.47 15.55 16.05
N GLU A 195 2.96 16.77 16.16
CA GLU A 195 1.62 17.04 16.68
C GLU A 195 0.53 16.37 15.83
N GLN A 196 0.74 16.30 14.52
CA GLN A 196 -0.16 15.63 13.59
C GLN A 196 -0.38 14.17 13.99
N ARG A 197 0.70 13.43 14.31
CA ARG A 197 0.60 12.04 14.79
C ARG A 197 -0.19 11.89 16.08
N LYS A 198 -0.08 12.88 16.98
CA LYS A 198 -0.86 12.87 18.23
C LYS A 198 -2.35 13.11 17.94
N LYS A 199 -2.68 14.01 17.01
CA LYS A 199 -4.07 14.31 16.59
C LYS A 199 -4.71 13.10 15.90
N ASP A 200 -4.03 12.51 14.93
CA ASP A 200 -4.51 11.33 14.20
C ASP A 200 -4.74 10.14 15.15
N GLN A 201 -3.82 9.92 16.10
CA GLN A 201 -3.96 8.88 17.11
C GLN A 201 -5.21 9.10 17.98
N LYS A 202 -5.41 10.32 18.48
CA LYS A 202 -6.56 10.65 19.33
C LYS A 202 -7.88 10.44 18.58
N ALA A 203 -7.94 10.81 17.31
CA ALA A 203 -9.13 10.62 16.48
C ALA A 203 -9.48 9.13 16.35
N VAL A 204 -8.52 8.30 15.96
CA VAL A 204 -8.73 6.85 15.79
C VAL A 204 -9.04 6.15 17.12
N ASP A 205 -8.31 6.49 18.19
CA ASP A 205 -8.51 5.87 19.50
C ASP A 205 -9.86 6.26 20.12
N SER A 206 -10.33 7.49 19.92
CA SER A 206 -11.63 7.93 20.46
C SER A 206 -12.79 7.09 19.95
N ALA A 207 -12.74 6.71 18.67
CA ALA A 207 -13.76 5.88 18.06
C ALA A 207 -13.61 4.39 18.43
N LEU A 208 -12.38 3.90 18.58
CA LEU A 208 -12.14 2.51 18.99
C LEU A 208 -12.50 2.27 20.46
N ILE A 209 -12.17 3.19 21.37
CA ILE A 209 -12.42 3.03 22.81
C ILE A 209 -13.92 2.85 23.08
N LYS A 210 -14.78 3.63 22.43
CA LYS A 210 -16.25 3.49 22.55
C LYS A 210 -16.72 2.07 22.22
N LYS A 211 -16.13 1.43 21.22
CA LYS A 211 -16.46 0.07 20.82
C LYS A 211 -15.87 -0.99 21.76
N LEU A 212 -14.71 -0.70 22.34
CA LEU A 212 -14.08 -1.59 23.32
C LEU A 212 -14.79 -1.57 24.67
N ASP A 213 -15.36 -0.44 25.06
CA ASP A 213 -16.13 -0.33 26.30
C ASP A 213 -17.52 -1.00 26.18
N ALA A 214 -18.02 -1.21 24.96
CA ALA A 214 -19.26 -1.95 24.70
C ALA A 214 -19.11 -3.46 24.91
N GLU A 215 -17.91 -4.02 24.70
CA GLU A 215 -17.62 -5.45 24.88
C GLU A 215 -16.97 -5.70 26.25
N PRO A 216 -17.57 -6.53 27.11
CA PRO A 216 -17.05 -6.77 28.45
C PRO A 216 -15.65 -7.40 28.39
N PHE A 217 -14.76 -6.96 29.27
CA PHE A 217 -13.38 -7.45 29.44
C PHE A 217 -12.41 -7.27 28.26
N LEU A 218 -12.85 -6.78 27.10
CA LEU A 218 -11.99 -6.65 25.92
C LEU A 218 -10.84 -5.65 26.14
N LYS A 219 -11.09 -4.58 26.89
CA LYS A 219 -10.08 -3.59 27.30
C LYS A 219 -8.99 -4.21 28.17
N ALA A 220 -9.38 -5.06 29.14
CA ALA A 220 -8.44 -5.78 29.99
C ALA A 220 -7.63 -6.81 29.18
N TYR A 221 -8.30 -7.53 28.27
CA TYR A 221 -7.64 -8.46 27.35
C TYR A 221 -6.57 -7.77 26.50
N LEU A 222 -6.88 -6.59 25.93
CA LEU A 222 -5.93 -5.80 25.16
C LEU A 222 -4.73 -5.35 26.01
N ASN A 223 -4.97 -4.88 27.24
CA ASN A 223 -3.89 -4.41 28.13
C ASN A 223 -2.92 -5.54 28.50
N ALA A 224 -3.48 -6.73 28.77
CA ALA A 224 -2.70 -7.89 29.13
C ALA A 224 -1.69 -8.28 28.04
N LYS A 225 -0.50 -8.69 28.48
CA LYS A 225 0.58 -9.14 27.60
C LYS A 225 0.47 -10.65 27.37
N PHE A 226 0.66 -11.08 26.14
CA PHE A 226 0.81 -12.49 25.81
C PHE A 226 2.22 -12.99 26.20
N THR A 227 2.24 -14.06 26.99
CA THR A 227 3.43 -14.79 27.41
C THR A 227 3.08 -16.28 27.42
N LEU A 228 4.06 -17.13 27.11
CA LEU A 228 3.93 -18.57 27.30
C LEU A 228 4.48 -18.94 28.69
N THR A 229 3.74 -19.73 29.43
CA THR A 229 4.17 -20.34 30.70
C THR A 229 4.78 -21.72 30.45
N LYS A 230 5.37 -22.34 31.49
CA LYS A 230 6.06 -23.63 31.38
C LYS A 230 5.16 -24.76 30.86
N SER A 231 3.86 -24.69 31.12
CA SER A 231 2.86 -25.68 30.68
C SER A 231 2.31 -25.43 29.27
N ASP A 232 2.53 -24.23 28.70
CA ASP A 232 1.88 -23.84 27.45
C ASP A 232 2.63 -24.41 26.23
N ARG A 233 1.94 -25.21 25.43
CA ARG A 233 2.47 -25.77 24.18
C ARG A 233 1.89 -25.01 22.99
N ALA A 234 2.73 -24.25 22.28
CA ALA A 234 2.28 -23.36 21.19
C ALA A 234 1.50 -24.07 20.06
N HIS A 235 1.80 -25.34 19.78
CA HIS A 235 1.09 -26.14 18.78
C HIS A 235 -0.31 -26.59 19.24
N ALA A 236 -0.57 -26.61 20.55
CA ALA A 236 -1.86 -26.98 21.13
C ALA A 236 -2.76 -25.75 21.39
N LEU A 237 -2.18 -24.55 21.44
CA LEU A 237 -2.93 -23.31 21.64
C LEU A 237 -3.77 -22.97 20.41
N LYS A 238 -5.03 -22.59 20.67
CA LYS A 238 -5.92 -21.99 19.67
C LYS A 238 -5.89 -20.48 19.87
N PHE A 239 -5.52 -19.77 18.81
CA PHE A 239 -5.43 -18.31 18.79
C PHE A 239 -6.70 -17.71 18.20
#